data_AF-A0A644YT79-F1
#
_entry.id   AF-A0A644YT79-F1
#
_cell.length_a   1.000
_cell.length_b   1.000
_cell.length_c   1.000
_cell.angle_alpha   90.00
_cell.angle_beta   90.00
_cell.angle_gamma   90.00
#
_symmetry.space_group_name_H-M   'P 1'
#
loop_
_entity.id
_entity.type
_entity.pdbx_description
1 polymer ?
#
loop_
_entity_poly.entity_id
_entity_poly.type
_entity_poly.pdbx_seq_one_letter_code
_entity_poly.pdbx_strand_id
1 'polypeptide(L)'
;MTYPEPEKFSSQVEVFTKDGKEKSGVIEVNNPLSIGGWNIYQYSYDTGKGRDSNISIFELVYDPWLIASYIGIAMVMLGSVTLLFKGGKRE
;
A
#
# COMPACT_ATOMS: atom_id res chain seq x y z
N MET A 1 31.26 -13.75 11.34
CA MET A 1 31.42 -12.71 10.30
C MET A 1 30.04 -12.13 10.06
N THR A 2 29.85 -10.84 10.31
CA THR A 2 28.61 -10.14 9.91
C THR A 2 28.66 -9.94 8.40
N TYR A 3 27.77 -10.61 7.67
CA TYR A 3 27.57 -10.31 6.25
C TYR A 3 26.93 -8.92 6.14
N PRO A 4 27.31 -8.11 5.14
CA PRO A 4 26.61 -6.85 4.88
C PRO A 4 25.17 -7.15 4.48
N GLU A 5 24.20 -6.62 5.24
CA GLU A 5 22.79 -6.71 4.86
C GLU A 5 22.54 -5.86 3.60
N PRO A 6 21.74 -6.34 2.64
CA PRO A 6 21.45 -5.59 1.42
C PRO A 6 20.78 -4.23 1.71
N GLU A 7 21.34 -3.17 1.13
CA GLU A 7 20.86 -1.79 1.29
C GLU A 7 19.44 -1.57 0.76
N LYS A 8 19.03 -2.35 -0.25
CA LYS A 8 17.70 -2.28 -0.86
C LYS A 8 17.27 -3.63 -1.42
N PHE A 9 16.02 -4.01 -1.16
CA PHE A 9 15.34 -5.11 -1.81
C PHE A 9 14.27 -4.57 -2.76
N SER A 10 14.28 -5.06 -3.99
CA SER A 10 13.27 -4.72 -4.99
C SER A 10 13.00 -5.91 -5.91
N SER A 11 11.72 -6.17 -6.16
CA SER A 11 11.26 -7.18 -7.11
C SER A 11 10.47 -6.52 -8.24
N GLN A 12 10.89 -6.72 -9.49
CA GLN A 12 10.06 -6.42 -10.64
C GLN A 12 8.95 -7.47 -10.72
N VAL A 13 7.70 -7.01 -10.74
CA VAL A 13 6.51 -7.86 -10.78
C VAL A 13 5.55 -7.40 -11.86
N GLU A 14 4.80 -8.34 -12.41
CA GLU A 14 3.70 -8.09 -13.32
C GLU A 14 2.43 -8.73 -12.73
N VAL A 15 1.41 -7.91 -12.53
CA VAL A 15 0.21 -8.29 -11.78
C VAL A 15 -0.99 -8.32 -12.71
N PHE A 16 -1.56 -9.52 -12.84
CA PHE A 16 -2.79 -9.77 -13.58
C PHE A 16 -3.96 -9.90 -12.61
N THR A 17 -5.00 -9.09 -12.80
CA THR A 17 -6.24 -9.15 -12.01
C THR A 17 -7.34 -9.89 -12.75
N LYS A 18 -8.30 -10.47 -12.01
CA LYS A 18 -9.48 -11.15 -12.60
C LYS A 18 -10.34 -10.22 -13.47
N ASP A 19 -10.28 -8.91 -13.22
CA ASP A 19 -10.99 -7.88 -13.97
C ASP A 19 -10.28 -7.50 -15.28
N GLY A 20 -9.24 -8.24 -15.68
CA GLY A 20 -8.47 -7.99 -16.90
C GLY A 20 -7.52 -6.80 -16.82
N LYS A 21 -7.29 -6.21 -15.63
CA LYS A 21 -6.30 -5.15 -15.45
C LYS A 21 -4.93 -5.75 -15.20
N GLU A 22 -3.97 -5.14 -15.88
CA GLU A 22 -2.57 -5.50 -15.93
C GLU A 22 -1.76 -4.34 -15.34
N LYS A 23 -0.76 -4.63 -14.50
CA LYS A 23 0.15 -3.63 -13.96
C LYS A 23 1.52 -4.23 -13.70
N SER A 24 2.51 -3.80 -14.47
CA SER A 24 3.91 -3.99 -14.12
C SER A 24 4.35 -2.93 -13.11
N GLY A 25 5.29 -3.28 -12.24
CA GLY A 25 5.81 -2.39 -11.21
C GLY A 25 7.00 -2.98 -10.48
N VAL A 26 7.68 -2.11 -9.73
CA VAL A 26 8.71 -2.52 -8.77
C VAL A 26 8.07 -2.48 -7.40
N ILE A 27 8.04 -3.61 -6.68
CA ILE A 27 7.78 -3.61 -5.24
C ILE A 27 9.13 -3.42 -4.55
N GLU A 28 9.19 -2.51 -3.59
CA GLU A 28 10.38 -2.26 -2.77
C GLU A 28 10.01 -2.34 -1.28
N VAL A 29 11.01 -2.43 -0.40
CA VAL A 29 10.79 -2.30 1.05
C VAL A 29 10.03 -1.00 1.34
N ASN A 30 8.90 -1.11 2.05
CA ASN A 30 7.95 -0.03 2.36
C ASN A 30 7.22 0.62 1.16
N ASN A 31 7.45 0.19 -0.09
CA ASN A 31 6.71 0.64 -1.27
C ASN A 31 5.91 -0.55 -1.88
N PRO A 32 4.71 -0.86 -1.36
CA PRO A 32 3.85 -1.89 -1.92
C PRO A 32 3.26 -1.47 -3.28
N LEU A 33 2.93 -2.46 -4.10
CA LEU A 33 2.22 -2.23 -5.35
C LEU A 33 0.70 -2.34 -5.10
N SER A 34 0.02 -1.20 -5.10
CA SER A 34 -1.44 -1.14 -4.99
C SER A 34 -2.12 -1.26 -6.36
N ILE A 35 -3.16 -2.09 -6.48
CA ILE A 35 -4.02 -2.22 -7.66
C ILE A 35 -5.47 -2.54 -7.26
N GLY A 36 -6.40 -1.63 -7.58
CA GLY A 36 -7.78 -1.74 -7.12
C GLY A 36 -7.84 -1.68 -5.58
N GLY A 37 -8.49 -2.66 -4.96
CA GLY A 37 -8.49 -2.84 -3.49
C GLY A 37 -7.37 -3.75 -2.98
N TRP A 38 -6.37 -4.12 -3.79
CA TRP A 38 -5.25 -4.98 -3.37
C TRP A 38 -3.99 -4.15 -3.12
N ASN A 39 -3.32 -4.43 -2.01
CA ASN A 39 -1.97 -3.97 -1.70
C ASN A 39 -1.04 -5.19 -1.68
N ILE A 40 0.03 -5.14 -2.48
CA ILE A 40 0.97 -6.26 -2.64
C ILE A 40 2.32 -5.87 -2.05
N TYR A 41 2.71 -6.57 -1.00
CA TYR A 41 3.96 -6.37 -0.27
C TYR A 41 4.96 -7.48 -0.61
N GLN A 42 6.24 -7.16 -0.64
CA GLN A 42 7.30 -8.16 -0.65
C GLN A 42 7.58 -8.56 0.80
N TYR A 43 7.20 -9.80 1.17
CA TYR A 43 7.28 -10.30 2.53
C TYR A 43 8.66 -10.88 2.85
N SER A 44 9.22 -11.70 1.93
CA SER A 44 10.48 -12.41 2.18
C SER A 44 11.14 -12.91 0.89
N TYR A 45 12.31 -13.53 1.03
CA TYR A 45 13.11 -14.14 -0.03
C TYR A 45 13.94 -15.32 0.56
N ASP A 46 14.50 -16.20 -0.29
CA ASP A 46 15.45 -17.24 0.18
C ASP A 46 16.72 -16.60 0.79
N THR A 47 16.75 -16.51 2.12
CA THR A 47 17.86 -15.94 2.90
C THR A 47 19.13 -16.79 2.83
N GLY A 48 19.02 -18.09 2.48
CA GLY A 48 20.18 -18.97 2.28
C GLY A 48 20.98 -18.64 1.01
N LYS A 49 20.35 -17.98 0.03
CA LYS A 49 20.99 -17.53 -1.23
C LYS A 49 21.21 -16.02 -1.31
N GLY A 50 20.56 -15.25 -0.45
CA GLY A 50 20.74 -13.80 -0.37
C GLY A 50 20.46 -13.11 -1.71
N ARG A 51 21.50 -12.52 -2.32
CA ARG A 51 21.38 -11.78 -3.59
C ARG A 51 21.07 -12.66 -4.80
N ASP A 52 21.41 -13.95 -4.75
CA ASP A 52 21.13 -14.93 -5.82
C ASP A 52 19.84 -15.73 -5.55
N SER A 53 18.98 -15.18 -4.68
CA SER A 53 17.65 -15.71 -4.42
C SER A 53 16.76 -15.57 -5.65
N ASN A 54 16.34 -16.72 -6.19
CA ASN A 54 15.39 -16.81 -7.30
C ASN A 54 13.93 -16.90 -6.81
N ILE A 55 13.68 -16.70 -5.51
CA ILE A 55 12.38 -16.88 -4.87
C ILE A 55 12.05 -15.63 -4.06
N SER A 56 11.00 -14.91 -4.49
CA SER A 56 10.35 -13.84 -3.71
C SER A 56 9.02 -14.34 -3.17
N ILE A 57 8.75 -14.04 -1.90
CA ILE A 57 7.48 -14.33 -1.23
C ILE A 57 6.72 -13.01 -1.11
N PHE A 58 5.48 -12.98 -1.60
CA PHE A 58 4.62 -11.79 -1.60
C PHE A 58 3.41 -11.98 -0.69
N GLU A 59 3.01 -10.91 -0.03
CA GLU A 59 1.80 -10.84 0.78
C GLU A 59 0.76 -9.96 0.08
N LEU A 60 -0.44 -10.49 -0.14
CA LEU A 60 -1.53 -9.80 -0.83
C LEU A 60 -2.62 -9.46 0.18
N VAL A 61 -2.76 -8.18 0.51
CA VAL A 61 -3.75 -7.65 1.44
C VAL A 61 -4.89 -7.01 0.65
N TYR A 62 -6.12 -7.47 0.86
CA TYR A 62 -7.31 -6.84 0.27
C TYR A 62 -7.94 -5.84 1.23
N ASP A 63 -7.84 -4.54 0.90
CA ASP A 63 -8.51 -3.45 1.59
C ASP A 63 -9.26 -2.55 0.58
N PRO A 64 -10.58 -2.78 0.39
CA PRO A 64 -11.44 -1.90 -0.40
C PRO A 64 -11.96 -0.69 0.38
N TRP A 65 -11.73 -0.61 1.70
CA TRP A 65 -12.37 0.36 2.59
C TRP A 65 -11.64 1.70 2.65
N LEU A 66 -10.39 1.77 2.19
CA LEU A 66 -9.58 2.99 2.15
C LEU A 66 -10.33 4.21 1.58
N ILE A 67 -11.04 4.05 0.45
CA ILE A 67 -11.81 5.16 -0.16
C ILE A 67 -13.00 5.56 0.72
N ALA A 68 -13.71 4.58 1.28
CA ALA A 68 -14.88 4.83 2.13
C ALA A 68 -14.50 5.52 3.46
N SER A 69 -13.36 5.14 4.05
CA SER A 69 -12.87 5.79 5.28
C SER A 69 -12.43 7.23 5.03
N TYR A 70 -11.74 7.52 3.90
CA TYR A 70 -11.43 8.90 3.51
C TYR A 70 -12.69 9.75 3.28
N ILE A 71 -13.75 9.20 2.68
CA ILE A 71 -15.05 9.89 2.53
C ILE A 71 -15.65 10.21 3.91
N GLY A 72 -15.63 9.25 4.84
CA GLY A 72 -16.12 9.47 6.21
C GLY A 72 -15.34 10.56 6.96
N ILE A 73 -14.01 10.57 6.86
CA ILE A 73 -13.14 11.60 7.45
C ILE A 73 -13.44 12.97 6.82
N ALA A 74 -13.60 13.04 5.50
CA ALA A 74 -13.97 14.28 4.80
C ALA A 74 -15.35 14.81 5.24
N MET A 75 -16.34 13.94 5.40
CA MET A 75 -17.66 14.31 5.93
C MET A 75 -17.59 14.89 7.35
N VAL A 76 -16.78 14.28 8.24
CA VAL A 76 -16.58 14.78 9.62
C VAL A 76 -15.89 16.15 9.62
N MET A 77 -14.88 16.36 8.77
CA MET A 77 -14.24 17.67 8.61
C MET A 77 -15.23 18.72 8.10
N LEU A 78 -16.00 18.41 7.06
CA LEU A 78 -17.03 19.32 6.52
C LEU A 78 -18.09 19.66 7.57
N GLY A 79 -18.61 18.67 8.29
CA GLY A 79 -19.54 18.88 9.40
C GLY A 79 -18.97 19.83 10.45
N SER A 80 -17.73 19.58 10.89
CA SER A 80 -17.03 20.42 11.87
C SER A 80 -16.86 21.87 11.38
N VAL A 81 -16.48 22.07 10.11
CA VAL A 81 -16.35 23.39 9.50
C VAL A 81 -17.71 24.11 9.43
N THR A 82 -18.80 23.43 9.07
CA THR A 82 -20.14 24.04 9.06
C THR A 82 -20.60 24.45 10.46
N LEU A 83 -20.26 23.68 11.50
CA LEU A 83 -20.57 24.03 12.89
C LEU A 83 -19.81 25.28 13.35
N LEU A 84 -18.53 25.44 12.97
CA LEU A 84 -17.77 26.66 13.28
C LEU A 84 -18.40 27.91 12.64
N PHE A 85 -18.75 27.85 11.35
CA PHE A 85 -19.37 28.99 10.66
C PHE A 85 -20.79 29.30 11.14
N LYS A 86 -21.59 28.28 11.46
CA LYS A 86 -23.01 28.46 11.83
C LYS A 86 -23.22 28.69 13.32
N GLY A 87 -22.40 28.09 14.18
CA GLY A 87 -22.39 28.31 15.63
C GLY A 87 -21.64 29.57 16.06
N GLY A 88 -20.76 30.11 15.21
CA GLY A 88 -20.12 31.42 15.41
C GLY A 88 -21.07 32.62 15.24
N LYS A 89 -22.23 32.44 14.61
CA LYS A 89 -23.30 33.44 14.56
C LYS A 89 -24.05 33.45 15.91
N ARG A 90 -23.56 34.26 16.83
CA ARG A 90 -24.33 34.77 17.96
C ARG A 90 -25.12 35.99 17.48
N GLU A 91 -26.42 36.01 17.78
CA GLU A 91 -27.15 37.27 17.99
C GLU A 91 -26.63 37.96 19.27
#